data_AF-A0A4Q4WEH2-F1
#
_entry.id   AF-A0A4Q4WEH2-F1
#
_cell.length_a   1.000
_cell.length_b   1.000
_cell.length_c   1.000
_cell.angle_alpha   90.00
_cell.angle_beta   90.00
_cell.angle_gamma   90.00
#
_symmetry.space_group_name_H-M   'P 1'
#
loop_
_entity.id
_entity.type
_entity.pdbx_description
1 polymer ?
#
loop_
_entity_poly.entity_id
_entity_poly.type
_entity_poly.pdbx_seq_one_letter_code
_entity_poly.pdbx_strand_id
1 'polypeptide(L)'
;MLCQLAGQYAVDLFIGATLQVDGDGHSSTVTRGRLAGFGGAPNMGHDPRGRRHATPAWLDMTEPVTMLERGKKLVVQMVETFQEGGKPTFVDTLDAVAVAKQSGMPLAPIMIYGDDVTHLLTEDGIACAATA
;
A
#
# COMPACT_ATOMS: atom_id res chain seq x y z
N MET A 1 -11.58 -9.14 15.71
CA MET A 1 -10.53 -9.98 15.10
C MET A 1 -10.97 -10.65 13.80
N LEU A 2 -12.16 -11.26 13.74
CA LEU A 2 -12.65 -11.96 12.54
C LEU A 2 -12.61 -11.12 11.25
N CYS A 3 -13.07 -9.86 11.29
CA CYS A 3 -13.10 -9.00 10.10
C CYS A 3 -11.70 -8.64 9.57
N GLN A 4 -10.68 -8.51 10.43
CA GLN A 4 -9.32 -8.24 10.00
C GLN A 4 -8.72 -9.47 9.29
N LEU A 5 -9.01 -10.68 9.79
CA LEU A 5 -8.58 -11.92 9.15
C LEU A 5 -9.24 -12.11 7.78
N ALA A 6 -10.56 -11.87 7.71
CA ALA A 6 -11.29 -11.90 6.44
C ALA A 6 -10.76 -10.83 5.47
N GLY A 7 -10.51 -9.61 5.96
CA GLY A 7 -9.92 -8.54 5.17
C GLY A 7 -8.51 -8.84 4.65
N GLN A 8 -7.75 -9.72 5.29
CA GLN A 8 -6.46 -10.17 4.78
C GLN A 8 -6.62 -11.31 3.76
N TYR A 9 -7.38 -12.35 4.10
CA TYR A 9 -7.38 -13.61 3.35
C TYR A 9 -8.55 -13.82 2.39
N ALA A 10 -9.73 -13.29 2.69
CA ALA A 10 -11.00 -13.69 2.07
C ALA A 10 -11.64 -12.59 1.21
N VAL A 11 -10.93 -11.50 0.95
CA VAL A 11 -11.36 -10.42 0.06
C VAL A 11 -10.37 -10.26 -1.09
N ASP A 12 -10.85 -9.79 -2.23
CA ASP A 12 -10.02 -9.61 -3.41
C ASP A 12 -9.18 -8.34 -3.37
N LEU A 13 -9.69 -7.29 -2.73
CA LEU A 13 -9.14 -5.95 -2.84
C LEU A 13 -9.16 -5.21 -1.50
N PHE A 14 -8.11 -4.43 -1.27
CA PHE A 14 -8.09 -3.32 -0.33
C PHE A 14 -7.83 -2.02 -1.09
N ILE A 15 -8.58 -0.97 -0.76
CA ILE A 15 -8.37 0.39 -1.23
C ILE A 15 -8.30 1.32 -0.02
N GLY A 16 -7.30 2.19 -0.01
CA GLY A 16 -7.09 3.16 1.06
C GLY A 16 -6.34 4.39 0.58
N ALA A 17 -6.37 5.42 1.40
CA ALA A 17 -5.62 6.66 1.19
C ALA A 17 -4.46 6.77 2.19
N THR A 18 -3.52 7.65 1.88
CA THR A 18 -2.38 7.98 2.73
C THR A 18 -2.14 9.48 2.74
N LEU A 19 -1.18 9.97 3.53
CA LEU A 19 -0.74 11.36 3.48
C LEU A 19 0.45 11.54 2.54
N GLN A 20 1.42 10.63 2.55
CA GLN A 20 2.58 10.74 1.66
C GLN A 20 2.83 9.43 0.93
N VAL A 21 3.21 9.54 -0.33
CA VAL A 21 3.72 8.47 -1.20
C VAL A 21 5.06 8.93 -1.76
N ASP A 22 6.08 8.07 -1.79
CA ASP A 22 7.35 8.37 -2.46
C ASP A 22 7.45 7.80 -3.88
N GLY A 23 8.58 8.07 -4.55
CA GLY A 23 8.82 7.62 -5.93
C GLY A 23 8.86 6.10 -6.10
N ASP A 24 9.09 5.35 -5.02
CA ASP A 24 9.08 3.88 -5.01
C ASP A 24 7.68 3.32 -4.65
N GLY A 25 6.70 4.19 -4.38
CA GLY A 25 5.34 3.83 -4.01
C GLY A 25 5.15 3.50 -2.53
N HIS A 26 6.17 3.68 -1.68
CA HIS A 26 5.99 3.54 -0.24
C HIS A 26 5.06 4.62 0.29
N SER A 27 4.13 4.23 1.15
CA SER A 27 3.11 5.14 1.66
C SER A 27 3.09 5.19 3.19
N SER A 28 2.89 6.39 3.75
CA SER A 28 2.74 6.59 5.18
C SER A 28 1.84 7.77 5.55
N THR A 29 1.16 7.62 6.69
CA THR A 29 0.40 8.69 7.35
C THR A 29 1.22 9.44 8.40
N VAL A 30 2.46 9.01 8.67
CA VAL A 30 3.37 9.70 9.59
C VAL A 30 3.98 10.91 8.89
N THR A 31 3.80 12.09 9.49
CA THR A 31 4.37 13.36 9.01
C THR A 31 5.13 14.07 10.12
N ARG A 32 5.92 15.11 9.79
CA ARG A 32 6.64 15.89 10.80
C ARG A 32 5.68 16.43 11.86
N GLY A 33 5.97 16.13 13.13
CA GLY A 33 5.16 16.57 14.27
C GLY A 33 3.89 15.76 14.52
N ARG A 34 3.61 14.71 13.73
CA ARG A 34 2.45 13.83 13.92
C ARG A 34 2.80 12.36 13.69
N LEU A 35 2.95 11.61 14.78
CA LEU A 35 3.10 10.16 14.75
C LEU A 35 1.71 9.48 14.66
N ALA A 36 1.16 9.42 13.45
CA ALA A 36 -0.08 8.70 13.20
C ALA A 36 0.09 7.19 13.38
N GLY A 37 -0.94 6.51 13.87
CA GLY A 37 -0.97 5.04 13.91
C GLY A 37 -1.40 4.45 12.56
N PHE A 38 -1.09 3.18 12.32
CA PHE A 38 -1.42 2.50 11.06
C PHE A 38 -2.83 1.89 11.01
N GLY A 39 -3.45 1.66 12.16
CA GLY A 39 -4.72 0.93 12.24
C GLY A 39 -4.63 -0.45 11.59
N GLY A 40 -5.62 -0.80 10.77
CA GLY A 40 -5.65 -2.06 10.02
C GLY A 40 -5.00 -2.01 8.64
N ALA A 41 -4.47 -0.86 8.21
CA ALA A 41 -3.94 -0.70 6.85
C ALA A 41 -2.81 -1.68 6.51
N PRO A 42 -1.81 -1.94 7.36
CA PRO A 42 -0.75 -2.91 7.03
C PRO A 42 -1.27 -4.34 6.91
N ASN A 43 -2.31 -4.70 7.66
CA ASN A 43 -2.92 -6.04 7.55
C ASN A 43 -3.71 -6.22 6.24
N MET A 44 -4.35 -5.16 5.75
CA MET A 44 -5.17 -5.23 4.54
C MET A 44 -4.41 -4.86 3.26
N GLY A 45 -3.41 -4.00 3.36
CA GLY A 45 -2.66 -3.43 2.24
C GLY A 45 -1.34 -4.14 1.96
N HIS A 46 -1.34 -5.48 1.94
CA HIS A 46 -0.22 -6.29 1.47
C HIS A 46 -0.71 -7.52 0.70
N ASP A 47 0.16 -8.13 -0.12
CA ASP A 47 -0.09 -9.44 -0.73
C ASP A 47 -0.05 -10.55 0.35
N PRO A 48 -1.19 -11.18 0.71
CA PRO A 48 -1.22 -12.18 1.77
C PRO A 48 -0.56 -13.47 1.30
N ARG A 49 0.76 -13.59 1.49
CA ARG A 49 1.56 -14.71 0.93
C ARG A 49 1.18 -16.11 1.45
N GLY A 50 0.32 -16.20 2.46
CA GLY A 50 -0.31 -17.44 2.92
C GLY A 50 -1.58 -17.87 2.16
N ARG A 51 -2.21 -16.99 1.36
CA ARG A 51 -3.45 -17.29 0.61
C ARG A 51 -3.19 -18.34 -0.48
N ARG A 52 -4.12 -19.28 -0.65
CA ARG A 52 -4.05 -20.34 -1.68
C ARG A 52 -5.33 -20.53 -2.48
N HIS A 53 -6.48 -20.09 -1.98
CA HIS A 53 -7.71 -20.18 -2.75
C HIS A 53 -7.72 -19.09 -3.82
N ALA A 54 -8.04 -19.50 -5.04
CA ALA A 54 -8.11 -18.62 -6.20
C ALA A 54 -9.47 -17.90 -6.26
N THR A 55 -9.43 -16.68 -6.77
CA THR A 55 -10.61 -15.91 -7.23
C THR A 55 -10.25 -15.25 -8.55
N PRO A 56 -11.23 -14.83 -9.37
CA PRO A 56 -10.96 -14.20 -10.66
C PRO A 56 -10.01 -12.99 -10.53
N ALA A 57 -10.30 -12.03 -9.67
CA ALA A 57 -9.49 -10.82 -9.50
C ALA A 57 -8.08 -11.12 -8.97
N TRP A 58 -7.93 -12.08 -8.05
CA TRP A 58 -6.62 -12.46 -7.53
C TRP A 58 -5.74 -13.10 -8.61
N LEU A 59 -6.33 -13.93 -9.47
CA LEU A 59 -5.63 -14.54 -10.61
C LEU A 59 -5.31 -13.53 -11.71
N ASP A 60 -6.16 -12.52 -11.91
CA ASP A 60 -5.97 -11.46 -12.92
C ASP A 60 -4.70 -10.62 -12.68
N MET A 61 -4.19 -10.63 -11.44
CA MET A 61 -2.92 -9.98 -11.10
C MET A 61 -1.68 -10.78 -11.51
N THR A 62 -1.82 -11.87 -12.25
CA THR A 62 -0.69 -12.62 -12.81
C THR A 62 -1.07 -13.19 -14.17
N GLU A 63 -0.16 -13.11 -15.13
CA GLU A 63 -0.23 -13.92 -16.36
C GLU A 63 0.74 -15.09 -16.19
N PRO A 64 0.28 -16.24 -15.66
CA PRO A 64 1.17 -17.32 -15.28
C PRO A 64 1.77 -17.98 -16.53
N VAL A 65 3.11 -18.02 -16.61
CA VAL A 65 3.82 -18.75 -17.67
C VAL A 65 3.98 -20.22 -17.29
N THR A 66 3.96 -20.53 -15.99
CA THR A 66 3.97 -21.89 -15.44
C THR A 66 2.77 -22.11 -14.49
N MET A 67 2.67 -23.30 -13.90
CA MET A 67 1.67 -23.58 -12.86
C MET A 67 2.16 -23.23 -11.44
N LEU A 68 3.31 -22.54 -11.32
CA LEU A 68 3.95 -22.19 -10.06
C LEU A 68 3.78 -20.71 -9.69
N GLU A 69 3.45 -19.85 -10.65
CA GLU A 69 3.08 -18.47 -10.40
C GLU A 69 1.75 -18.41 -9.63
N ARG A 70 1.65 -17.39 -8.79
CA ARG A 70 0.51 -17.17 -7.91
C ARG A 70 -0.05 -15.79 -8.21
N GLY A 71 -1.36 -15.67 -8.07
CA GLY A 71 -2.03 -14.38 -8.07
C GLY A 71 -1.59 -13.50 -6.90
N LYS A 72 -2.10 -12.27 -6.90
CA LYS A 72 -1.84 -11.28 -5.87
C LYS A 72 -3.14 -10.62 -5.46
N LYS A 73 -3.25 -10.24 -4.19
CA LYS A 73 -4.36 -9.41 -3.73
C LYS A 73 -4.22 -8.02 -4.34
N LEU A 74 -5.33 -7.41 -4.74
CA LEU A 74 -5.32 -6.02 -5.19
C LEU A 74 -5.16 -5.10 -3.97
N VAL A 75 -4.12 -4.30 -3.99
CA VAL A 75 -3.84 -3.23 -3.03
C VAL A 75 -3.80 -1.93 -3.80
N VAL A 76 -4.79 -1.07 -3.53
CA VAL A 76 -4.98 0.21 -4.23
C VAL A 76 -4.66 1.36 -3.28
N GLN A 77 -3.70 2.18 -3.65
CA GLN A 77 -3.52 3.51 -3.05
C GLN A 77 -4.33 4.52 -3.85
N MET A 78 -5.39 5.05 -3.25
CA MET A 78 -6.22 6.09 -3.82
C MET A 78 -5.94 7.40 -3.11
N VAL A 79 -5.30 8.33 -3.81
CA VAL A 79 -4.86 9.61 -3.25
C VAL A 79 -5.05 10.74 -4.26
N GLU A 80 -5.28 11.95 -3.77
CA GLU A 80 -5.16 13.15 -4.61
C GLU A 80 -3.68 13.53 -4.74
N THR A 81 -3.26 14.12 -5.86
CA THR A 81 -1.86 14.54 -6.07
C THR A 81 -1.41 15.59 -5.06
N PHE A 82 -2.34 16.42 -4.59
CA PHE A 82 -2.16 17.39 -3.53
C PHE A 82 -3.22 17.22 -2.43
N GLN A 83 -2.81 17.40 -1.18
CA GLN A 83 -3.72 17.47 -0.05
C GLN A 83 -4.37 18.85 0.09
N GLU A 84 -5.38 18.92 0.94
CA GLU A 84 -5.93 20.18 1.43
C GLU A 84 -4.81 21.09 1.98
N GLY A 85 -4.79 22.35 1.52
CA GLY A 85 -3.72 23.29 1.84
C GLY A 85 -2.50 23.23 0.91
N GLY A 86 -2.59 22.51 -0.22
CA GLY A 86 -1.61 22.56 -1.32
C GLY A 86 -0.31 21.81 -1.06
N LYS A 87 -0.27 20.94 -0.04
CA LYS A 87 0.89 20.09 0.22
C LYS A 87 0.89 18.92 -0.76
N PRO A 88 2.01 18.60 -1.42
CA PRO A 88 2.06 17.47 -2.33
C PRO A 88 1.91 16.16 -1.57
N THR A 89 1.11 15.24 -2.09
CA THR A 89 1.01 13.87 -1.58
C THR A 89 2.22 13.05 -2.03
N PHE A 90 2.67 13.25 -3.27
CA PHE A 90 3.87 12.63 -3.81
C PHE A 90 5.12 13.42 -3.44
N VAL A 91 6.09 12.79 -2.78
CA VAL A 91 7.29 13.44 -2.25
C VAL A 91 8.55 12.63 -2.55
N ASP A 92 9.69 13.30 -2.71
CA ASP A 92 10.97 12.59 -2.93
C ASP A 92 11.41 11.75 -1.72
N THR A 93 11.01 12.15 -0.51
CA THR A 93 11.32 11.44 0.72
C THR A 93 10.20 11.61 1.73
N LEU A 94 9.69 10.49 2.23
CA LEU A 94 8.66 10.48 3.26
C LEU A 94 9.16 11.15 4.56
N ASP A 95 8.32 11.97 5.17
CA ASP A 95 8.59 12.55 6.49
C ASP A 95 8.83 11.46 7.55
N ALA A 96 8.20 10.29 7.37
CA ALA A 96 8.41 9.08 8.15
C ALA A 96 9.91 8.75 8.35
N VAL A 97 10.76 8.96 7.33
CA VAL A 97 12.20 8.69 7.43
C VAL A 97 12.87 9.62 8.44
N ALA A 98 12.54 10.91 8.41
CA ALA A 98 13.08 11.89 9.36
C ALA A 98 12.55 11.61 10.78
N VAL A 99 11.26 11.28 10.91
CA VAL A 99 10.64 10.93 12.18
C VAL A 99 11.31 9.70 12.80
N ALA A 100 11.59 8.65 12.03
CA ALA A 100 12.28 7.47 12.52
C ALA A 100 13.68 7.78 13.07
N LYS A 101 14.48 8.57 12.34
CA LYS A 101 15.82 9.00 12.77
C LYS A 101 15.76 9.78 14.09
N GLN A 102 14.82 10.72 14.22
CA GLN A 102 14.70 11.57 15.41
C GLN A 102 14.18 10.80 16.64
N SER A 103 13.34 9.80 16.42
CA SER A 103 12.74 8.99 17.49
C SER A 103 13.53 7.72 17.83
N GLY A 104 14.62 7.44 17.11
CA GLY A 104 15.43 6.24 17.30
C GLY A 104 14.74 4.96 16.83
N MET A 105 13.78 5.05 15.90
CA MET A 105 13.15 3.86 15.31
C MET A 105 14.14 3.15 14.37
N PRO A 106 14.15 1.81 14.37
CA PRO A 106 15.05 1.04 13.51
C PRO A 106 14.67 1.12 12.02
N LEU A 107 13.42 1.47 11.70
CA LEU A 107 12.88 1.55 10.36
C LEU A 107 11.93 2.74 10.26
N ALA A 108 11.81 3.30 9.05
CA ALA A 108 10.78 4.28 8.76
C ALA A 108 9.39 3.66 8.98
N PRO A 109 8.45 4.35 9.65
CA PRO A 109 7.09 3.88 9.83
C PRO A 109 6.31 3.96 8.51
N ILE A 110 6.53 2.97 7.64
CA ILE A 110 5.79 2.78 6.38
C ILE A 110 4.49 2.05 6.67
N MET A 111 3.38 2.59 6.16
CA MET A 111 2.04 2.01 6.32
C MET A 111 1.80 0.91 5.29
N ILE A 112 2.09 1.17 4.02
CA ILE A 112 2.04 0.20 2.92
C ILE A 112 3.33 0.37 2.11
N TYR A 113 4.07 -0.72 1.90
CA TYR A 113 5.28 -0.68 1.08
C TYR A 113 4.91 -0.68 -0.41
N GLY A 114 5.74 -0.05 -1.25
CA GLY A 114 5.45 0.11 -2.67
C GLY A 114 5.37 -1.22 -3.44
N ASP A 115 6.14 -2.22 -3.03
CA ASP A 115 6.11 -3.56 -3.63
C ASP A 115 4.83 -4.35 -3.33
N ASP A 116 4.05 -3.92 -2.33
CA ASP A 116 2.71 -4.43 -2.05
C ASP A 116 1.62 -3.70 -2.85
N VAL A 117 1.88 -2.51 -3.38
CA VAL A 117 0.89 -1.72 -4.13
C VAL A 117 0.74 -2.28 -5.54
N THR A 118 -0.50 -2.61 -5.91
CA THR A 118 -0.84 -3.07 -7.27
C THR A 118 -1.33 -1.93 -8.16
N HIS A 119 -2.03 -0.96 -7.56
CA HIS A 119 -2.62 0.16 -8.28
C HIS A 119 -2.43 1.45 -7.49
N LEU A 120 -1.98 2.48 -8.17
CA LEU A 120 -1.96 3.85 -7.67
C LEU A 120 -3.01 4.63 -8.47
N LEU A 121 -4.06 5.08 -7.78
CA LEU A 121 -5.19 5.81 -8.33
C LEU A 121 -5.13 7.27 -7.86
N THR A 122 -5.19 8.18 -8.83
CA THR A 122 -5.24 9.64 -8.63
C THR A 122 -6.31 10.26 -9.51
N GLU A 123 -6.54 11.56 -9.36
CA GLU A 123 -7.37 12.36 -10.25
C GLU A 123 -6.83 12.43 -11.69
N ASP A 124 -5.54 12.17 -11.90
CA ASP A 124 -4.90 12.15 -13.22
C ASP A 124 -5.01 10.78 -13.92
N GLY A 125 -5.39 9.73 -13.19
CA GLY A 125 -5.57 8.38 -13.73
C GLY A 125 -5.07 7.26 -12.81
N ILE A 126 -4.85 6.08 -13.41
CA ILE A 126 -4.43 4.87 -12.70
C ILE A 126 -3.09 4.40 -13.26
N ALA A 127 -2.12 4.20 -12.38
CA ALA A 127 -0.91 3.45 -12.67
C ALA A 127 -1.06 2.03 -12.10
N CYS A 128 -0.95 1.02 -12.97
CA CYS A 128 -0.88 -0.38 -12.56
C CYS A 128 0.60 -0.74 -12.42
N ALA A 129 1.02 -1.16 -11.22
CA ALA A 129 2.36 -1.69 -11.02
C ALA A 129 2.46 -2.99 -11.83
N ALA A 130 3.14 -2.95 -12.97
CA ALA A 130 3.33 -4.11 -13.81
C ALA A 130 3.97 -5.20 -12.97
N THR A 131 3.40 -6.40 -13.00
CA THR A 131 4.00 -7.58 -12.41
C THR A 131 5.34 -7.83 -13.10
N ALA A 132 6.42 -7.41 -12.43
CA ALA A 132 7.76 -7.92 -12.70
C ALA A 132 7.84 -9.40 -12.35
#